data_AF-A0A968T028-F1
#
_entry.id   AF-A0A968T028-F1
#
_cell.length_a   1.000
_cell.length_b   1.000
_cell.length_c   1.000
_cell.angle_alpha   90.00
_cell.angle_beta   90.00
_cell.angle_gamma   90.00
#
_symmetry.space_group_name_H-M   'P 1'
#
loop_
_entity.id
_entity.type
_entity.pdbx_description
1 polymer ?
#
loop_
_entity_poly.entity_id
_entity_poly.type
_entity_poly.pdbx_seq_one_letter_code
_entity_poly.pdbx_strand_id
1 'polypeptide(L)'
;MPDLNSTSVDTYPEPDLPRLSKALAFEADRGFQDVQGKHERFSQFLGGSLAQEPPAHWPLDGHERHKWQDLAQRFQQYPDLHLEDRQHLVAETRRWLHQIRQQLEPPHPPA
;
A
#
# COMPACT_ATOMS: atom_id res chain seq x y z
N MET A 1 31.43 -22.04 -24.38
CA MET A 1 30.00 -21.77 -24.18
C MET A 1 29.88 -20.98 -22.89
N PRO A 2 29.81 -19.64 -22.90
CA PRO A 2 29.48 -18.89 -21.70
C PRO A 2 27.95 -18.88 -21.53
N ASP A 3 27.51 -19.14 -20.31
CA ASP A 3 26.12 -19.15 -19.90
C ASP A 3 25.53 -17.73 -19.96
N LEU A 4 24.49 -17.57 -20.78
CA LEU A 4 23.63 -16.40 -20.83
C LEU A 4 22.63 -16.52 -19.67
N ASN A 5 22.98 -16.03 -18.49
CA ASN A 5 21.95 -15.62 -17.54
C ASN A 5 22.18 -14.20 -17.04
N SER A 6 22.01 -13.27 -17.99
CA SER A 6 21.52 -11.93 -17.70
C SER A 6 20.11 -12.05 -17.13
N THR A 7 19.94 -12.06 -15.82
CA THR A 7 18.71 -11.54 -15.22
C THR A 7 19.11 -10.33 -14.40
N SER A 8 19.14 -9.18 -15.09
CA SER A 8 19.19 -7.87 -14.46
C SER A 8 18.20 -7.84 -13.31
N VAL A 9 18.72 -7.46 -12.15
CA VAL A 9 17.98 -7.06 -10.97
C VAL A 9 17.07 -5.89 -11.32
N ASP A 10 15.88 -6.16 -11.86
CA ASP A 10 14.86 -5.12 -11.95
C ASP A 10 14.29 -4.92 -10.54
N THR A 11 15.03 -4.10 -9.79
CA THR A 11 14.71 -3.67 -8.43
C THR A 11 13.63 -2.61 -8.55
N TYR A 12 12.43 -3.01 -8.99
CA TYR A 12 11.25 -2.24 -8.69
C TYR A 12 11.12 -2.26 -7.16
N PRO A 13 11.11 -1.10 -6.48
CA PRO A 13 10.97 -1.09 -5.03
C PRO A 13 9.61 -1.70 -4.71
N GLU A 14 9.62 -2.94 -4.23
CA GLU A 14 8.41 -3.63 -3.82
C GLU A 14 7.60 -2.74 -2.86
N PRO A 15 6.26 -2.76 -2.94
CA PRO A 15 5.45 -1.93 -2.08
C PRO A 15 5.71 -2.27 -0.59
N ASP A 16 6.35 -1.34 0.11
CA ASP A 16 6.70 -1.46 1.53
C ASP A 16 5.44 -1.34 2.43
N LEU A 17 4.80 -2.47 2.75
CA LEU A 17 3.65 -2.54 3.67
C LEU A 17 3.86 -1.76 4.99
N PRO A 18 5.04 -1.82 5.65
CA PRO A 18 5.29 -1.03 6.85
C PRO A 18 5.26 0.47 6.60
N ARG A 19 5.79 0.92 5.45
CA ARG A 19 5.81 2.33 5.06
C ARG A 19 4.40 2.83 4.74
N LEU A 20 3.60 2.04 4.02
CA LEU A 20 2.18 2.35 3.75
C LEU A 20 1.38 2.48 5.05
N SER A 21 1.55 1.51 5.97
CA SER A 21 0.90 1.53 7.28
C SER A 21 1.28 2.78 8.10
N LYS A 22 2.55 3.18 8.06
CA LYS A 22 3.04 4.38 8.74
C LYS A 22 2.48 5.66 8.15
N ALA A 23 2.40 5.77 6.82
CA ALA A 23 1.81 6.92 6.15
C ALA A 23 0.33 7.08 6.53
N LEU A 24 -0.43 5.98 6.54
CA LEU A 24 -1.84 5.98 6.98
C LEU A 24 -2.02 6.40 8.43
N ALA A 25 -1.14 5.95 9.33
CA ALA A 25 -1.19 6.36 10.73
C ALA A 25 -0.86 7.85 10.90
N PHE A 26 0.13 8.34 10.18
CA PHE A 26 0.52 9.75 10.18
C PHE A 26 -0.59 10.65 9.64
N GLU A 27 -1.26 10.25 8.56
CA GLU A 27 -2.40 10.99 8.01
C GLU A 27 -3.55 11.10 9.02
N ALA A 28 -3.87 10.00 9.70
CA ALA A 28 -4.91 9.98 10.73
C ALA A 28 -4.57 10.87 11.94
N ASP A 29 -3.30 10.87 12.38
CA ASP A 29 -2.80 11.74 13.46
C ASP A 29 -2.93 13.24 13.13
N ARG A 30 -2.79 13.59 11.85
CA ARG A 30 -2.91 14.96 11.35
C ARG A 30 -4.32 15.37 10.96
N GLY A 31 -5.32 14.51 11.16
CA GLY A 31 -6.71 14.81 10.89
C GLY A 31 -7.10 14.77 9.40
N PHE A 32 -6.49 13.88 8.61
CA PHE A 32 -6.93 13.55 7.24
C PHE A 32 -6.84 14.75 6.26
N GLN A 33 -5.80 15.55 6.41
CA GLN A 33 -5.60 16.81 5.69
C GLN A 33 -4.87 16.68 4.34
N ASP A 34 -4.61 15.46 3.87
CA ASP A 34 -3.74 15.14 2.74
C ASP A 34 -2.32 15.70 2.94
N VAL A 35 -1.64 15.23 3.99
CA VAL A 35 -0.43 15.89 4.49
C VAL A 35 0.68 15.92 3.44
N GLN A 36 1.24 17.11 3.20
CA GLN A 36 2.42 17.28 2.34
C GLN A 36 3.67 16.73 3.02
N GLY A 37 4.25 15.68 2.44
CA GLY A 37 5.55 15.13 2.80
C GLY A 37 6.70 15.84 2.11
N LYS A 38 7.92 15.30 2.26
CA LYS A 38 9.15 15.86 1.68
C LYS A 38 9.16 15.90 0.14
N HIS A 39 8.54 14.90 -0.49
CA HIS A 39 8.55 14.74 -1.95
C HIS A 39 7.16 14.91 -2.54
N GLU A 40 6.12 14.44 -1.85
CA GLU A 40 4.75 14.39 -2.35
C GLU A 40 3.75 14.38 -1.19
N ARG A 41 2.47 14.54 -1.51
CA ARG A 41 1.37 14.44 -0.53
C ARG A 41 1.08 13.01 -0.17
N PHE A 42 0.42 12.82 0.97
CA PHE A 42 -0.04 11.51 1.43
C PHE A 42 -0.82 10.74 0.35
N SER A 43 -1.80 11.37 -0.28
CA SER A 43 -2.63 10.75 -1.33
C SER A 43 -1.83 10.30 -2.55
N GLN A 44 -0.90 11.14 -3.02
CA GLN A 44 0.01 10.84 -4.13
C GLN A 44 0.93 9.66 -3.79
N PHE A 45 1.54 9.69 -2.59
CA PHE A 45 2.42 8.61 -2.13
C PHE A 45 1.67 7.28 -2.06
N LEU A 46 0.49 7.28 -1.44
CA LEU A 46 -0.26 6.06 -1.23
C LEU A 46 -0.86 5.53 -2.53
N GLY A 47 -1.45 6.41 -3.34
CA GLY A 47 -1.97 6.06 -4.66
C GLY A 47 -0.88 5.55 -5.60
N GLY A 48 0.29 6.20 -5.64
CA GLY A 48 1.43 5.75 -6.45
C GLY A 48 2.03 4.42 -5.98
N SER A 49 2.06 4.19 -4.66
CA SER A 49 2.53 2.92 -4.12
C SER A 49 1.54 1.77 -4.38
N LEU A 50 0.24 2.04 -4.31
CA LEU A 50 -0.82 1.05 -4.59
C LEU A 50 -1.07 0.87 -6.10
N ALA A 51 -0.64 1.81 -6.94
CA ALA A 51 -0.72 1.64 -8.40
C ALA A 51 0.26 0.58 -8.90
N GLN A 52 1.36 0.33 -8.16
CA GLN A 52 2.28 -0.75 -8.46
C GLN A 52 1.63 -2.10 -8.19
N GLU A 53 1.88 -3.08 -9.06
CA GLU A 53 1.33 -4.43 -8.86
C GLU A 53 1.89 -5.06 -7.59
N PRO A 54 1.04 -5.70 -6.76
CA PRO A 54 1.53 -6.40 -5.59
C PRO A 54 2.41 -7.58 -6.02
N PRO A 55 3.49 -7.89 -5.28
CA PRO A 55 4.38 -8.99 -5.62
C PRO A 55 3.65 -10.31 -5.80
N ALA A 56 4.02 -11.09 -6.81
CA ALA A 56 3.35 -12.35 -7.14
C ALA A 56 3.40 -13.40 -6.02
N HIS A 57 4.37 -13.26 -5.10
CA HIS A 57 4.54 -14.14 -3.94
C HIS A 57 3.63 -13.76 -2.75
N TRP A 58 2.92 -12.63 -2.82
CA TRP A 58 1.95 -12.29 -1.78
C TRP A 58 0.70 -13.17 -1.90
N PRO A 59 0.09 -13.56 -0.76
CA PRO A 59 -1.07 -14.44 -0.72
C PRO A 59 -2.37 -13.71 -1.11
N LEU A 60 -2.34 -12.91 -2.19
CA LEU A 60 -3.49 -12.16 -2.67
C LEU A 60 -4.22 -12.91 -3.80
N ASP A 61 -5.50 -13.17 -3.59
CA ASP A 61 -6.39 -13.68 -4.63
C ASP A 61 -6.75 -12.60 -5.67
N GLY A 62 -7.52 -12.99 -6.70
CA GLY A 62 -7.93 -12.05 -7.76
C GLY A 62 -8.77 -10.87 -7.26
N HIS A 63 -9.57 -11.08 -6.20
CA HIS A 63 -10.39 -10.03 -5.61
C HIS A 63 -9.54 -9.06 -4.77
N GLU A 64 -8.56 -9.57 -4.02
CA GLU A 64 -7.62 -8.76 -3.26
C GLU A 64 -6.70 -7.94 -4.16
N ARG A 65 -6.26 -8.50 -5.30
CA ARG A 65 -5.52 -7.75 -6.33
C ARG A 65 -6.38 -6.66 -6.96
N HIS A 66 -7.66 -6.94 -7.22
CA HIS A 66 -8.58 -5.90 -7.70
C HIS A 66 -8.77 -4.81 -6.64
N LYS A 67 -8.94 -5.17 -5.36
CA LYS A 67 -9.03 -4.22 -4.26
C LYS A 67 -7.77 -3.35 -4.12
N TRP A 68 -6.59 -3.92 -4.35
CA TRP A 68 -5.33 -3.17 -4.38
C TRP A 68 -5.39 -2.01 -5.39
N GLN A 69 -5.80 -2.31 -6.62
CA GLN A 69 -5.92 -1.33 -7.69
C GLN A 69 -7.07 -0.34 -7.46
N ASP A 70 -8.20 -0.79 -6.92
CA ASP A 70 -9.33 0.08 -6.54
C ASP A 70 -8.91 1.13 -5.51
N LEU A 71 -8.18 0.72 -4.46
CA LEU A 71 -7.65 1.63 -3.47
C LEU A 71 -6.71 2.66 -4.10
N ALA A 72 -5.86 2.26 -5.04
CA ALA A 72 -4.99 3.20 -5.77
C ALA A 72 -5.79 4.32 -6.45
N GLN A 73 -6.87 3.96 -7.15
CA GLN A 73 -7.76 4.93 -7.81
C GLN A 73 -8.49 5.82 -6.78
N ARG A 74 -8.98 5.26 -5.68
CA ARG A 74 -9.66 6.01 -4.62
C ARG A 74 -8.73 7.03 -3.96
N PHE A 75 -7.44 6.70 -3.78
CA PHE A 75 -6.46 7.66 -3.27
C PHE A 75 -6.09 8.76 -4.26
N GLN A 76 -6.23 8.56 -5.57
CA GLN A 76 -6.09 9.67 -6.53
C GLN A 76 -7.19 10.73 -6.36
N GLN A 77 -8.38 10.33 -5.92
CA GLN A 77 -9.51 11.24 -5.66
C GLN A 77 -9.54 11.78 -4.22
N TYR A 78 -8.61 11.35 -3.36
CA TYR A 78 -8.53 11.73 -1.95
C TYR A 78 -8.64 13.24 -1.66
N PRO A 79 -7.96 14.15 -2.39
CA PRO A 79 -8.06 15.58 -2.12
C PRO A 79 -9.47 16.15 -2.37
N ASP A 80 -10.29 15.49 -3.19
CA ASP A 80 -11.66 15.90 -3.50
C ASP A 80 -12.71 15.25 -2.57
N LEU A 81 -12.31 14.25 -1.78
CA LEU A 81 -13.18 13.59 -0.80
C LEU A 81 -13.48 14.48 0.41
N HIS A 82 -14.69 14.34 0.96
CA HIS A 82 -15.03 14.92 2.26
C HIS A 82 -14.27 14.23 3.40
N LEU A 83 -14.17 14.92 4.52
CA LEU A 83 -13.44 14.45 5.69
C LEU A 83 -13.88 13.05 6.18
N GLU A 84 -15.18 12.76 6.15
CA GLU A 84 -15.73 11.47 6.59
C GLU A 84 -15.34 10.33 5.63
N ASP A 85 -15.39 10.58 4.31
CA ASP A 85 -14.94 9.62 3.29
C ASP A 85 -13.45 9.34 3.39
N ARG A 86 -12.64 10.37 3.68
CA ARG A 86 -11.19 10.22 3.91
C ARG A 86 -10.91 9.36 5.13
N GLN A 87 -11.63 9.57 6.22
CA GLN A 87 -11.52 8.74 7.43
C GLN A 87 -11.85 7.28 7.14
N HIS A 88 -12.95 7.04 6.44
CA HIS A 88 -13.40 5.70 6.08
C HIS A 88 -12.38 5.01 5.18
N LEU A 89 -11.89 5.69 4.13
CA LEU A 89 -10.88 5.14 3.22
C LEU A 89 -9.60 4.78 3.97
N VAL A 90 -9.06 5.70 4.79
CA VAL A 90 -7.85 5.44 5.58
C VAL A 90 -8.05 4.26 6.55
N ALA A 91 -9.19 4.21 7.25
CA ALA A 91 -9.48 3.11 8.17
C ALA A 91 -9.62 1.76 7.45
N GLU A 92 -10.31 1.74 6.32
CA GLU A 92 -10.48 0.56 5.46
C GLU A 92 -9.11 0.04 4.99
N THR A 93 -8.28 0.92 4.42
CA THR A 93 -6.94 0.56 3.93
C THR A 93 -6.05 0.04 5.05
N ARG A 94 -6.06 0.67 6.23
CA ARG A 94 -5.27 0.19 7.39
C ARG A 94 -5.65 -1.23 7.80
N ARG A 95 -6.95 -1.52 7.92
CA ARG A 95 -7.44 -2.86 8.28
C ARG A 95 -7.01 -3.88 7.25
N TRP A 96 -7.13 -3.53 5.98
CA TRP A 96 -6.79 -4.44 4.90
C TRP A 96 -5.28 -4.72 4.79
N LEU A 97 -4.42 -3.69 4.84
CA LEU A 97 -2.96 -3.88 4.85
C LEU A 97 -2.49 -4.68 6.07
N HIS A 98 -3.16 -4.53 7.22
CA HIS A 98 -2.89 -5.36 8.39
C HIS A 98 -3.22 -6.84 8.11
N GLN A 99 -4.34 -7.15 7.46
CA GLN A 99 -4.68 -8.53 7.09
C GLN A 99 -3.63 -9.14 6.16
N ILE A 100 -3.19 -8.40 5.13
CA ILE A 100 -2.14 -8.86 4.21
C ILE A 100 -0.84 -9.15 4.97
N ARG A 101 -0.42 -8.24 5.85
CA ARG A 101 0.78 -8.45 6.68
C ARG A 101 0.68 -9.72 7.53
N GLN A 102 -0.46 -9.95 8.18
CA GLN A 102 -0.65 -11.13 9.01
C GLN A 102 -0.65 -12.44 8.21
N GLN A 103 -1.02 -12.41 6.93
CA GLN A 103 -0.93 -13.58 6.04
C GLN A 103 0.50 -13.81 5.53
N LEU A 104 1.30 -12.75 5.39
CA LEU A 104 2.71 -12.81 4.99
C LEU A 104 3.63 -13.22 6.14
N GLU A 105 3.28 -12.82 7.37
CA GLU A 105 3.98 -13.23 8.57
C GLU A 105 3.77 -14.74 8.76
N PRO A 106 4.84 -15.57 8.81
CA PRO A 106 4.67 -16.98 9.12
C PRO A 106 4.03 -17.09 10.51
N PRO A 107 3.11 -18.04 10.73
CA PRO A 107 2.48 -18.22 12.03
C PRO A 107 3.59 -18.42 13.07
N HIS A 108 3.78 -17.42 13.95
CA HIS A 108 4.68 -17.56 15.07
C HIS A 108 4.11 -18.68 15.96
N PRO A 109 4.83 -19.79 16.19
CA PRO A 109 4.36 -20.77 17.17
C PRO A 109 4.26 -20.04 18.52
N PRO A 110 3.18 -20.24 19.29
CA PRO A 110 3.13 -19.70 20.65
C PRO A 110 4.31 -20.27 21.44
N ALA A 111 5.10 -19.38 22.05
CA ALA A 111 6.20 -19.73 22.95
C ALA A 111 5.71 -20.40 24.24
#